data_AF-A0A0R3WX62-F1
#
_entry.id   AF-A0A0R3WX62-F1
#
_cell.length_a   1.000
_cell.length_b   1.000
_cell.length_c   1.000
_cell.angle_alpha   90.00
_cell.angle_beta   90.00
_cell.angle_gamma   90.00
#
_symmetry.space_group_name_H-M   'P 1'
#
loop_
_entity.id
_entity.type
_entity.pdbx_description
1 polymer ?
#
loop_
_entity_poly.entity_id
_entity_poly.type
_entity_poly.pdbx_seq_one_letter_code
_entity_poly.pdbx_strand_id
1 'polypeptide(L)'
;LAKYNELKLKKTCRYILYKIEDQKEIVIDQIGDRNCTFDQFKAELENLEKSARYAVLDFESDNNKSHLLFISWIPDNASVRERMLYASSVDALKSQLTGFKSYLQLNEKSDLTKENFMDSLPGSRN
;
A
#
# COMPACT_ATOMS: atom_id res chain seq x y z
N LEU A 1 -12.40 5.77 -5.88
CA LEU A 1 -11.31 6.06 -6.85
C LEU A 1 -10.89 7.52 -6.97
N ALA A 2 -11.76 8.52 -6.71
CA ALA A 2 -11.40 9.94 -6.85
C ALA A 2 -10.09 10.32 -6.12
N LYS A 3 -9.95 9.91 -4.86
CA LYS A 3 -8.73 10.16 -4.06
C LYS A 3 -7.46 9.56 -4.66
N TYR A 4 -7.55 8.38 -5.26
CA TYR A 4 -6.42 7.74 -5.95
C TYR A 4 -5.94 8.59 -7.12
N ASN A 5 -6.86 9.11 -7.93
CA ASN A 5 -6.52 9.97 -9.07
C ASN A 5 -5.88 11.29 -8.60
N GLU A 6 -6.35 11.87 -7.49
CA GLU A 6 -5.71 13.04 -6.89
C GLU A 6 -4.28 12.75 -6.43
N LEU A 7 -4.03 11.62 -5.75
CA LEU A 7 -2.69 11.20 -5.36
C LEU A 7 -1.82 10.99 -6.62
N LYS A 8 -2.31 10.24 -7.61
CA LYS A 8 -1.58 9.88 -8.82
C LYS A 8 -1.19 11.09 -9.67
N LEU A 9 -2.12 12.04 -9.88
CA LEU A 9 -1.93 13.16 -10.82
C LEU A 9 -1.42 14.42 -10.13
N LYS A 10 -1.93 14.73 -8.94
CA LYS A 10 -1.68 15.99 -8.24
C LYS A 10 -0.80 15.82 -7.00
N LYS A 11 -0.47 14.59 -6.61
CA LYS A 11 0.38 14.27 -5.45
C LYS A 11 -0.14 14.93 -4.16
N THR A 12 -1.45 14.92 -3.96
CA THR A 12 -2.11 15.61 -2.82
C THR A 12 -1.82 14.99 -1.45
N CYS A 13 -1.44 13.72 -1.43
CA CYS A 13 -1.14 12.95 -0.21
C CYS A 13 0.08 12.06 -0.47
N ARG A 14 0.64 11.48 0.60
CA ARG A 14 1.75 10.54 0.50
C ARG A 14 1.27 9.11 0.28
N TYR A 15 0.24 8.71 1.02
CA TYR A 15 -0.35 7.38 0.90
C TYR A 15 -1.86 7.40 1.15
N ILE A 16 -2.54 6.34 0.71
CA ILE A 16 -3.94 6.06 1.03
C ILE A 16 -4.00 4.62 1.52
N LEU A 17 -4.56 4.39 2.71
CA LEU A 17 -4.90 3.07 3.21
C LEU A 17 -6.35 2.76 2.90
N TYR A 18 -6.61 1.52 2.50
CA TYR A 18 -7.94 0.98 2.27
C TYR A 18 -8.16 -0.22 3.18
N LYS A 19 -9.40 -0.35 3.66
CA LYS A 19 -9.88 -1.53 4.39
C LYS A 19 -11.09 -2.12 3.70
N ILE A 20 -11.34 -3.39 3.98
CA ILE A 20 -12.61 -4.03 3.65
C ILE A 20 -13.54 -3.86 4.85
N GLU A 21 -14.63 -3.12 4.66
CA GLU A 21 -15.69 -2.89 5.64
C GLU A 21 -16.86 -3.85 5.36
N ASP A 22 -17.47 -4.35 6.43
CA ASP A 22 -18.57 -5.33 6.41
C ASP A 22 -18.34 -6.57 5.54
N GLN A 23 -17.07 -6.91 5.29
CA GLN A 23 -16.64 -8.02 4.42
C GLN A 23 -17.15 -7.90 2.97
N LYS A 24 -17.52 -6.69 2.53
CA LYS A 24 -18.16 -6.47 1.23
C LYS A 24 -17.56 -5.31 0.45
N GLU A 25 -17.22 -4.22 1.14
CA GLU A 25 -16.88 -2.96 0.47
C GLU A 25 -15.47 -2.52 0.81
N ILE A 26 -14.74 -2.06 -0.21
CA ILE A 26 -13.41 -1.49 -0.04
C ILE A 26 -13.56 0.02 0.14
N VAL A 27 -13.25 0.50 1.34
CA VAL A 27 -13.35 1.91 1.72
C VAL A 27 -11.99 2.48 2.08
N ILE A 28 -11.87 3.81 2.05
CA ILE A 28 -10.67 4.49 2.56
C ILE A 28 -10.67 4.38 4.07
N ASP A 29 -9.57 3.86 4.63
CA ASP A 29 -9.36 3.81 6.08
C ASP A 29 -8.65 5.07 6.57
N GLN A 30 -7.56 5.43 5.89
CA GLN A 30 -6.71 6.56 6.28
C GLN A 30 -6.06 7.20 5.05
N ILE A 31 -5.77 8.50 5.14
CA ILE A 31 -5.00 9.23 4.15
C ILE A 31 -3.81 9.85 4.87
N GLY A 32 -2.60 9.53 4.40
CA GLY A 32 -1.37 10.15 4.88
C GLY A 32 -1.13 11.48 4.20
N ASP A 33 -0.86 12.53 4.98
CA ASP A 33 -0.50 13.84 4.46
C ASP A 33 0.67 13.79 3.48
N ARG A 34 0.77 14.78 2.58
CA ARG A 34 1.85 14.82 1.59
C ARG A 34 3.25 14.82 2.22
N ASN A 35 3.37 15.40 3.40
CA ASN A 35 4.61 15.53 4.14
C ASN A 35 4.95 14.26 4.96
N CYS A 36 4.09 13.24 4.96
CA CYS A 36 4.41 12.00 5.64
C CYS A 36 5.67 11.35 5.06
N THR A 37 6.51 10.82 5.95
CA THR A 37 7.71 10.08 5.57
C THR A 37 7.40 8.61 5.34
N PHE A 38 8.33 7.90 4.70
CA PHE A 38 8.24 6.43 4.60
C PHE A 38 8.19 5.78 5.98
N ASP A 39 8.96 6.27 6.95
CA ASP A 39 9.02 5.70 8.29
C ASP A 39 7.69 5.88 9.04
N GLN A 40 6.99 6.99 8.82
CA GLN A 40 5.63 7.19 9.34
C GLN A 40 4.66 6.22 8.69
N PHE A 41 4.67 6.08 7.35
CA PHE A 41 3.84 5.08 6.65
C PHE A 41 4.11 3.65 7.15
N LYS A 42 5.39 3.32 7.34
CA LYS A 42 5.82 2.04 7.90
C LYS A 42 5.24 1.83 9.29
N ALA A 43 5.38 2.80 10.19
CA ALA A 43 4.88 2.70 11.55
C ALA A 43 3.35 2.47 11.58
N GLU A 44 2.60 3.13 10.69
CA GLU A 44 1.15 2.90 10.56
C GLU A 44 0.82 1.44 10.21
N LEU A 45 1.54 0.83 9.25
CA LEU A 45 1.35 -0.58 8.91
C LEU A 45 1.82 -1.51 10.03
N GLU A 46 2.94 -1.20 10.69
CA GLU A 46 3.46 -2.01 11.80
C GLU A 46 2.55 -2.02 13.02
N ASN A 47 1.76 -0.96 13.24
CA ASN A 47 0.74 -0.89 14.28
C ASN A 47 -0.49 -1.77 13.96
N LEU A 48 -0.66 -2.15 12.69
CA LEU A 48 -1.77 -2.99 12.21
C LEU A 48 -1.37 -4.47 12.20
N GLU A 49 -0.84 -4.97 13.32
CA GLU A 49 -0.29 -6.34 13.41
C GLU A 49 -1.31 -7.45 13.19
N LYS A 50 -2.60 -7.18 13.41
CA LYS A 50 -3.69 -8.17 13.27
C LYS A 50 -4.72 -7.74 12.23
N SER A 51 -4.47 -6.65 11.52
CA SER A 51 -5.44 -6.03 10.63
C SER A 51 -4.84 -5.80 9.26
N ALA A 52 -5.37 -6.51 8.27
CA ALA A 52 -4.92 -6.37 6.90
C ALA A 52 -5.38 -5.04 6.30
N ARG A 53 -4.57 -4.48 5.40
CA ARG A 53 -4.87 -3.23 4.67
C ARG A 53 -4.31 -3.30 3.26
N TYR A 54 -4.96 -2.58 2.35
CA TYR A 54 -4.31 -2.21 1.10
C TYR A 54 -3.77 -0.80 1.22
N ALA A 55 -2.65 -0.51 0.56
CA ALA A 55 -2.09 0.82 0.50
C ALA A 55 -1.73 1.21 -0.92
N VAL A 56 -1.94 2.48 -1.25
CA VAL A 56 -1.30 3.13 -2.39
C VAL A 56 -0.31 4.13 -1.84
N LEU A 57 0.96 4.03 -2.23
CA LEU A 57 2.04 4.87 -1.75
C LEU A 57 2.68 5.62 -2.92
N ASP A 58 2.87 6.93 -2.78
CA ASP A 58 3.80 7.68 -3.63
C ASP A 58 5.21 7.60 -3.05
N PHE A 59 5.92 6.53 -3.41
CA PHE A 59 7.23 6.19 -2.88
C PHE A 59 8.33 7.01 -3.58
N GLU A 60 9.19 7.64 -2.80
CA GLU A 60 10.27 8.48 -3.31
C GLU A 60 11.59 7.73 -3.18
N SER A 61 12.20 7.41 -4.33
CA SER A 61 13.51 6.74 -4.40
C SER A 61 14.64 7.72 -4.09
N ASP A 62 15.85 7.20 -3.87
CA ASP A 62 17.05 8.00 -3.56
C ASP A 62 17.39 9.05 -4.64
N ASN A 63 16.93 8.84 -5.88
CA ASN A 63 17.07 9.80 -6.98
C ASN A 63 15.98 10.88 -7.00
N ASN A 64 15.23 11.07 -5.91
CA ASN A 64 14.04 11.93 -5.79
C ASN A 64 12.97 11.67 -6.87
N LYS A 65 12.98 10.47 -7.46
CA LYS A 65 11.94 10.03 -8.39
C LYS A 65 10.82 9.40 -7.59
N SER A 66 9.60 9.87 -7.85
CA SER A 66 8.41 9.35 -7.18
C SER A 66 7.76 8.26 -8.02
N HIS A 67 7.41 7.16 -7.35
CA HIS A 67 6.91 5.92 -7.91
C HIS A 67 5.63 5.54 -7.18
N LEU A 68 4.56 5.40 -7.94
CA LEU A 68 3.29 4.96 -7.39
C LEU A 68 3.33 3.46 -7.17
N LEU A 69 3.19 3.01 -5.93
CA LEU A 69 3.21 1.60 -5.54
C LEU A 69 1.86 1.19 -4.98
N PHE A 70 1.46 -0.04 -5.28
CA PHE A 70 0.30 -0.68 -4.65
C PHE A 70 0.79 -1.78 -3.71
N ILE A 71 0.32 -1.77 -2.47
CA ILE A 71 0.78 -2.67 -1.41
C ILE A 71 -0.43 -3.38 -0.83
N SER A 72 -0.32 -4.68 -0.62
CA SER A 72 -1.23 -5.47 0.20
C SER A 72 -0.51 -5.88 1.48
N TRP A 73 -0.88 -5.27 2.60
CA TRP A 73 -0.42 -5.63 3.94
C TRP A 73 -1.36 -6.69 4.50
N ILE A 74 -0.89 -7.93 4.59
CA ILE A 74 -1.65 -9.06 5.11
C ILE A 74 -0.83 -9.72 6.22
N PRO A 75 -0.90 -9.21 7.47
CA PRO A 75 -0.13 -9.75 8.58
C PRO A 75 -0.38 -11.24 8.79
N ASP A 76 0.65 -12.03 9.05
CA ASP A 76 0.49 -13.44 9.41
C ASP A 76 -0.29 -13.63 10.72
N ASN A 77 -0.19 -12.65 11.62
CA ASN A 77 -0.93 -12.58 12.87
C ASN A 77 -2.41 -12.20 12.72
N ALA A 78 -2.86 -11.76 11.54
CA ALA A 78 -4.27 -11.52 11.27
C ALA A 78 -5.05 -12.85 11.24
N SER A 79 -6.37 -12.81 11.46
CA SER A 79 -7.17 -14.03 11.44
C SER A 79 -7.15 -14.72 10.06
N VAL A 80 -7.27 -16.05 10.02
CA VAL A 80 -7.30 -16.80 8.74
C VAL A 80 -8.36 -16.25 7.80
N ARG A 81 -9.56 -15.94 8.32
CA ARG A 81 -10.67 -15.38 7.54
C ARG A 81 -10.28 -14.04 6.92
N GLU A 82 -9.62 -13.17 7.68
CA GLU A 82 -9.19 -11.87 7.21
C GLU A 82 -8.10 -11.97 6.14
N ARG A 83 -7.08 -12.80 6.37
CA ARG A 83 -6.04 -13.03 5.36
C ARG A 83 -6.63 -13.54 4.04
N MET A 84 -7.58 -14.49 4.12
CA MET A 84 -8.28 -15.00 2.93
C MET A 84 -9.11 -13.91 2.25
N LEU A 85 -9.86 -13.11 3.00
CA LEU A 85 -10.69 -12.04 2.47
C LEU A 85 -9.86 -10.99 1.72
N TYR A 86 -8.73 -10.58 2.28
CA TYR A 86 -7.85 -9.60 1.64
C TYR A 86 -7.09 -10.21 0.45
N ALA A 87 -6.64 -11.46 0.56
CA ALA A 87 -5.99 -12.14 -0.56
C ALA A 87 -6.95 -12.34 -1.76
N SER A 88 -8.23 -12.64 -1.51
CA SER A 88 -9.21 -12.86 -2.59
C SER A 88 -9.75 -11.56 -3.20
N SER A 89 -9.75 -10.46 -2.44
CA SER A 89 -10.34 -9.18 -2.89
C SER A 89 -9.33 -8.25 -3.57
N VAL A 90 -8.02 -8.57 -3.51
CA VAL A 90 -6.96 -7.67 -4.00
C VAL A 90 -7.05 -7.41 -5.49
N ASP A 91 -7.40 -8.41 -6.29
CA ASP A 91 -7.48 -8.27 -7.75
C ASP A 91 -8.61 -7.32 -8.18
N ALA A 92 -9.71 -7.30 -7.43
CA ALA A 92 -10.82 -6.38 -7.66
C ALA A 92 -10.41 -4.92 -7.44
N LEU A 93 -9.57 -4.64 -6.43
CA LEU A 93 -9.04 -3.29 -6.22
C LEU A 93 -7.94 -2.96 -7.23
N LYS A 94 -7.01 -3.90 -7.45
CA LYS A 94 -5.88 -3.75 -8.37
C LYS A 94 -6.32 -3.40 -9.79
N SER A 95 -7.38 -4.04 -10.29
CA SER A 95 -7.94 -3.74 -11.62
C SER A 95 -8.49 -2.33 -11.76
N GLN A 96 -8.90 -1.68 -10.66
CA GLN A 96 -9.39 -0.31 -10.65
C GLN A 96 -8.26 0.73 -10.49
N LEU A 97 -7.16 0.35 -9.84
CA LEU A 97 -6.00 1.21 -9.60
C LEU A 97 -5.03 1.13 -10.78
N THR A 98 -5.27 1.88 -11.85
CA THR A 98 -4.38 1.82 -13.03
C THR A 98 -3.18 2.75 -12.92
N GLY A 99 -2.00 2.29 -13.37
CA GLY A 99 -0.82 3.14 -13.52
C GLY A 99 0.11 3.22 -12.30
N PHE A 100 -0.05 2.31 -11.32
CA PHE A 100 1.03 2.02 -10.37
C PHE A 100 2.19 1.30 -11.09
N LYS A 101 3.40 1.47 -10.58
CA LYS A 101 4.64 0.92 -11.14
C LYS A 101 4.90 -0.51 -10.70
N SER A 102 4.56 -0.85 -9.46
CA SER A 102 4.72 -2.19 -8.92
C SER A 102 3.64 -2.51 -7.89
N TYR A 103 3.43 -3.81 -7.69
CA TYR A 103 2.55 -4.37 -6.68
C TYR A 103 3.36 -5.23 -5.72
N LEU A 104 3.20 -4.99 -4.42
CA LEU A 104 3.86 -5.74 -3.36
C LEU A 104 2.82 -6.38 -2.45
N GLN A 105 3.05 -7.62 -2.05
CA GLN A 105 2.36 -8.22 -0.92
C GLN A 105 3.37 -8.39 0.21
N LEU A 106 3.02 -7.89 1.39
CA LEU A 106 3.87 -7.87 2.58
C LEU A 106 3.09 -8.49 3.73
N ASN A 107 3.71 -9.44 4.43
CA ASN A 107 3.05 -10.17 5.51
C ASN A 107 3.74 -9.94 6.86
N GLU A 108 5.02 -9.54 6.83
CA GLU A 108 5.83 -9.33 8.03
C GLU A 108 6.46 -7.93 8.05
N LYS A 109 6.80 -7.48 9.26
CA LYS A 109 7.44 -6.16 9.44
C LYS A 109 8.83 -6.09 8.81
N SER A 110 9.51 -7.23 8.70
CA SER A 110 10.78 -7.42 7.99
C SER A 110 10.69 -6.99 6.52
N ASP A 111 9.51 -7.11 5.90
CA ASP A 111 9.29 -6.72 4.50
C ASP A 111 9.10 -5.20 4.33
N LEU A 112 8.83 -4.47 5.41
CA LEU A 112 8.61 -3.02 5.41
C LEU A 112 9.95 -2.26 5.46
N THR A 113 10.76 -2.43 4.42
CA THR A 113 12.05 -1.75 4.25
C THR A 113 12.07 -0.96 2.96
N LYS A 114 12.81 0.17 2.96
CA LYS A 114 12.99 0.96 1.73
C LYS A 114 13.65 0.13 0.63
N GLU A 115 14.56 -0.75 0.98
CA GLU A 115 15.25 -1.67 0.07
C GLU A 115 14.27 -2.58 -0.67
N ASN A 116 13.37 -3.27 0.04
CA ASN A 116 12.36 -4.12 -0.58
C ASN A 116 11.44 -3.34 -1.54
N PHE A 117 11.08 -2.12 -1.16
CA PHE A 117 10.26 -1.24 -2.00
C PHE A 117 11.03 -0.76 -3.24
N MET A 118 12.32 -0.45 -3.11
CA MET A 118 13.21 -0.12 -4.24
C MET A 118 13.35 -1.31 -5.19
N ASP A 119 13.59 -2.50 -4.67
CA ASP A 119 13.77 -3.73 -5.46
C ASP A 119 12.52 -4.13 -6.24
N SER A 120 11.35 -3.75 -5.74
CA SER A 120 10.08 -3.96 -6.45
C SER A 120 9.94 -3.10 -7.71
N LEU A 121 10.75 -2.04 -7.87
CA LEU A 121 10.65 -1.13 -9.00
C LEU A 121 11.26 -1.75 -10.27
N PRO A 122 10.59 -1.58 -11.43
CA PRO A 122 11.12 -2.05 -12.69
C PRO A 122 12.47 -1.37 -13.00
N GLY A 123 13.51 -2.16 -13.24
CA GLY A 123 14.87 -1.69 -13.51
C GLY A 123 15.78 -1.57 -12.28
N SER A 124 15.37 -2.05 -11.09
CA SER A 124 16.23 -2.05 -9.89
C SER A 124 17.39 -3.08 -9.97
N ARG A 125 17.24 -4.15 -10.75
CA ARG A 125 18.29 -5.17 -10.93
C ARG A 125 19.18 -4.81 -12.12
N ASN A 126 20.40 -4.35 -11.84
CA ASN A 126 21.54 -4.43 -12.76
C ASN A 126 22.37 -5.68 -12.42
#